data_AF-A0A949ZUG8-F1
#
_entry.id   AF-A0A949ZUG8-F1
#
_cell.length_a   1.000
_cell.length_b   1.000
_cell.length_c   1.000
_cell.angle_alpha   90.00
_cell.angle_beta   90.00
_cell.angle_gamma   90.00
#
_symmetry.space_group_name_H-M   'P 1'
#
loop_
_entity.id
_entity.type
_entity.pdbx_description
1 polymer ?
#
loop_
_entity_poly.entity_id
_entity_poly.type
_entity_poly.pdbx_seq_one_letter_code
_entity_poly.pdbx_strand_id
1 'polypeptide(L)'
;ERGVLVAGDLLSDVLIPLLDLSDTADPIEDYLAALRLIEDAAADVDVVVPGHGSIGRSDQVRARIEQDRAYLHALRHARVVNDPRVGPSATHDWLPGVHERQLQNLARREHEATHG
;
A
#
# COMPACT_ATOMS: atom_id res chain seq x y z
N GLU A 1 -6.41 -6.47 28.25
CA GLU A 1 -6.91 -5.19 27.68
C GLU A 1 -7.00 -5.37 26.17
N ARG A 2 -7.85 -4.62 25.45
CA ARG A 2 -7.95 -4.75 23.99
C ARG A 2 -7.01 -3.77 23.29
N GLY A 3 -6.08 -4.25 22.48
CA GLY A 3 -5.07 -3.43 21.80
C GLY A 3 -5.63 -2.70 20.57
N VAL A 4 -5.23 -1.45 20.37
CA VAL A 4 -5.60 -0.64 19.19
C VAL A 4 -4.34 -0.15 18.51
N LEU A 5 -4.21 -0.40 17.20
CA LEU A 5 -3.17 0.15 16.35
C LEU A 5 -3.76 1.26 15.46
N VAL A 6 -3.19 2.46 15.52
CA VAL A 6 -3.52 3.55 14.59
C VAL A 6 -2.50 3.50 13.46
N ALA A 7 -2.92 3.14 12.26
CA ALA A 7 -2.03 2.83 11.14
C ALA A 7 -1.76 4.02 10.20
N GLY A 8 -2.37 5.18 10.46
CA GLY A 8 -2.34 6.29 9.49
C GLY A 8 -2.89 5.83 8.15
N ASP A 9 -2.33 6.29 7.03
CA ASP A 9 -2.82 5.92 5.69
C ASP A 9 -2.43 4.49 5.26
N LEU A 10 -1.81 3.71 6.14
CA LEU A 10 -1.52 2.29 5.91
C LEU A 10 -2.76 1.44 6.26
N LEU A 11 -2.89 0.27 5.62
CA LEU A 11 -3.98 -0.69 5.86
C LEU A 11 -5.38 -0.10 5.64
N SER A 12 -5.50 0.78 4.64
CA SER A 12 -6.78 1.25 4.15
C SER A 12 -7.45 0.18 3.27
N ASP A 13 -8.75 -0.03 3.45
CA ASP A 13 -9.56 -0.83 2.51
C ASP A 13 -9.98 -0.03 1.27
N VAL A 14 -9.75 1.29 1.24
CA VAL A 14 -10.17 2.17 0.14
C VAL A 14 -9.01 2.86 -0.57
N LEU A 15 -7.86 3.03 0.08
CA LEU A 15 -6.64 3.58 -0.55
C LEU A 15 -5.64 2.47 -0.87
N ILE A 16 -4.99 2.57 -2.03
CA ILE A 16 -3.78 1.79 -2.34
C ILE A 16 -2.57 2.33 -1.55
N PRO A 17 -1.47 1.57 -1.46
CA PRO A 17 -0.18 2.09 -1.03
C PRO A 17 0.21 3.36 -1.78
N LEU A 18 0.20 4.49 -1.06
CA LEU A 18 0.64 5.81 -1.55
C LEU A 18 2.14 5.93 -1.28
N LEU A 19 2.93 5.75 -2.34
CA LEU A 19 4.39 5.74 -2.25
C LEU A 19 4.97 7.14 -2.09
N ASP A 20 5.99 7.27 -1.24
CA ASP A 20 6.83 8.46 -1.21
C ASP A 20 7.82 8.44 -2.38
N LEU A 21 7.45 9.15 -3.45
CA LEU A 21 8.23 9.23 -4.68
C LEU A 21 9.24 10.39 -4.69
N SER A 22 9.45 11.08 -3.58
CA SER A 22 10.27 12.30 -3.53
C SER A 22 11.78 12.00 -3.53
N ASP A 23 12.28 11.27 -2.52
CA ASP A 23 13.74 11.10 -2.30
C ASP A 23 14.12 9.73 -1.69
N THR A 24 13.21 8.75 -1.75
CA THR A 24 13.49 7.37 -1.30
C THR A 24 14.28 6.61 -2.37
N ALA A 25 15.22 5.75 -1.95
CA ALA A 25 15.99 4.92 -2.88
C ALA A 25 15.14 3.78 -3.47
N ASP A 26 14.31 3.13 -2.64
CA ASP A 26 13.37 2.09 -3.04
C ASP A 26 12.03 2.29 -2.31
N PRO A 27 11.12 3.13 -2.85
CA PRO A 27 9.84 3.42 -2.20
C PRO A 27 8.97 2.17 -1.99
N ILE A 28 9.14 1.14 -2.83
CA ILE A 28 8.40 -0.11 -2.73
C ILE A 28 8.93 -0.90 -1.53
N GLU A 29 10.25 -1.08 -1.43
CA GLU A 29 10.84 -1.79 -0.29
C GLU A 29 10.62 -1.07 1.03
N ASP A 30 10.66 0.27 1.05
CA ASP A 30 10.37 1.06 2.24
C ASP A 30 8.95 0.79 2.75
N TYR A 31 7.96 0.75 1.85
CA TYR A 31 6.59 0.41 2.23
C TYR A 31 6.47 -1.06 2.67
N LEU A 32 7.13 -2.00 1.98
CA LEU A 32 7.14 -3.41 2.37
C LEU A 32 7.80 -3.61 3.75
N ALA A 33 8.82 -2.83 4.09
CA ALA A 33 9.44 -2.81 5.41
C ALA A 33 8.47 -2.31 6.47
N ALA A 34 7.75 -1.22 6.20
CA ALA A 34 6.71 -0.73 7.09
C ALA A 34 5.61 -1.78 7.31
N LEU A 35 5.17 -2.49 6.27
CA LEU A 35 4.20 -3.58 6.39
C LEU A 35 4.69 -4.72 7.29
N ARG A 36 5.98 -5.09 7.23
CA ARG A 36 6.54 -6.12 8.13
C ARG A 36 6.48 -5.68 9.60
N LEU A 37 6.87 -4.43 9.89
CA LEU A 37 6.81 -3.89 11.25
C LEU A 37 5.38 -3.82 11.78
N ILE A 38 4.42 -3.47 10.91
CA ILE A 38 3.00 -3.39 11.27
C ILE A 38 2.39 -4.78 11.45
N GLU A 39 2.74 -5.74 10.61
CA GLU A 39 2.28 -7.13 10.73
C GLU A 39 2.69 -7.71 12.08
N ASP A 40 3.94 -7.49 12.48
CA ASP A 40 4.45 -7.90 13.80
C ASP A 40 3.71 -7.18 14.93
N ALA A 41 3.53 -5.86 14.84
CA ALA A 41 2.81 -5.07 15.85
C ALA A 41 1.32 -5.43 15.95
N ALA A 42 0.71 -5.85 14.83
CA ALA A 42 -0.70 -6.18 14.76
C ALA A 42 -1.02 -7.60 15.25
N ALA A 43 0.00 -8.43 15.53
CA ALA A 43 -0.20 -9.78 16.06
C ALA A 43 -0.99 -9.80 17.38
N ASP A 44 -0.83 -8.75 18.19
CA ASP A 44 -1.42 -8.63 19.53
C ASP A 44 -2.53 -7.56 19.63
N VAL A 45 -3.00 -7.00 18.52
CA VAL A 45 -4.06 -5.96 18.52
C VAL A 45 -5.40 -6.50 18.02
N ASP A 46 -6.49 -6.03 18.65
CA ASP A 46 -7.84 -6.42 18.28
C ASP A 46 -8.39 -5.57 17.12
N VAL A 47 -7.85 -4.35 16.96
CA VAL A 47 -8.41 -3.31 16.08
C VAL A 47 -7.30 -2.49 15.43
N VAL A 48 -7.43 -2.23 14.13
CA VAL A 48 -6.64 -1.26 13.37
C VAL A 48 -7.54 -0.11 12.92
N VAL A 49 -7.10 1.12 13.18
CA VAL A 49 -7.74 2.35 12.72
C VAL A 49 -6.87 2.98 11.63
N PRO A 50 -7.26 2.87 10.34
CA PRO A 50 -6.60 3.60 9.27
C PRO A 50 -7.05 5.06 9.25
N GLY A 51 -6.29 5.91 8.55
CA GLY A 51 -6.64 7.31 8.28
C GLY A 51 -7.81 7.42 7.32
N HIS A 52 -7.98 6.43 6.44
CA HIS A 52 -9.04 6.36 5.45
C HIS A 52 -9.67 4.97 5.37
N GLY A 53 -10.97 4.95 5.14
CA GLY A 53 -11.75 3.72 5.02
C GLY A 53 -12.29 3.25 6.37
N SER A 54 -12.52 1.95 6.49
CA SER A 54 -13.17 1.39 7.68
C SER A 54 -12.17 0.86 8.73
N ILE A 55 -12.61 0.85 9.99
CA ILE A 55 -11.88 0.19 11.09
C ILE A 55 -11.70 -1.30 10.75
N GLY A 56 -10.45 -1.78 10.76
CA GLY A 56 -10.11 -3.17 10.52
C GLY A 56 -10.09 -3.99 11.81
N ARG A 57 -10.61 -5.22 11.75
CA ARG A 57 -10.49 -6.24 12.81
C ARG A 57 -9.56 -7.38 12.36
N SER A 58 -9.13 -8.20 13.29
CA SER A 58 -8.12 -9.27 13.13
C SER A 58 -7.92 -9.84 11.71
N ASP A 59 -8.94 -10.47 11.11
CA ASP A 59 -8.87 -11.09 9.78
C ASP A 59 -8.74 -10.06 8.65
N GLN A 60 -9.43 -8.92 8.78
CA GLN A 60 -9.34 -7.80 7.85
C GLN A 60 -7.96 -7.16 7.86
N VAL A 61 -7.27 -7.13 9.01
CA VAL A 61 -5.90 -6.58 9.09
C VAL A 61 -4.95 -7.41 8.22
N ARG A 62 -4.99 -8.73 8.37
CA ARG A 62 -4.18 -9.65 7.55
C ARG A 62 -4.52 -9.52 6.06
N ALA A 63 -5.82 -9.49 5.73
CA ALA A 63 -6.26 -9.35 4.35
C ALA A 63 -5.77 -8.04 3.71
N ARG A 64 -5.76 -6.93 4.46
CA ARG A 64 -5.26 -5.63 3.97
C ARG A 64 -3.75 -5.62 3.81
N ILE A 65 -2.99 -6.22 4.73
CA ILE A 65 -1.53 -6.40 4.57
C ILE A 65 -1.23 -7.19 3.30
N GLU A 66 -1.94 -8.31 3.08
CA GLU A 66 -1.78 -9.14 1.88
C GLU A 66 -2.15 -8.39 0.60
N GLN A 67 -3.23 -7.59 0.62
CA GLN A 67 -3.66 -6.78 -0.50
C GLN A 67 -2.63 -5.69 -0.85
N ASP A 68 -2.09 -4.99 0.15
CA ASP A 68 -1.04 -3.98 -0.05
C ASP A 68 0.25 -4.62 -0.58
N ARG A 69 0.65 -5.78 -0.02
CA ARG A 69 1.79 -6.56 -0.50
C ARG A 69 1.61 -6.99 -1.96
N ALA A 70 0.42 -7.47 -2.31
CA ALA A 70 0.09 -7.87 -3.68
C ALA A 70 0.14 -6.67 -4.64
N TYR A 71 -0.40 -5.52 -4.24
CA TYR A 71 -0.32 -4.27 -5.01
C TYR A 71 1.14 -3.87 -5.27
N LEU A 72 1.98 -3.83 -4.23
CA LEU A 72 3.38 -3.44 -4.30
C LEU A 72 4.19 -4.40 -5.18
N HIS A 73 3.96 -5.71 -5.08
CA HIS A 73 4.61 -6.68 -5.94
C HIS A 73 4.16 -6.57 -7.40
N ALA A 74 2.87 -6.31 -7.65
CA ALA A 74 2.40 -6.06 -9.01
C ALA A 74 3.05 -4.81 -9.61
N LEU A 75 3.13 -3.74 -8.81
CA LEU A 75 3.76 -2.48 -9.19
C LEU A 75 5.25 -2.65 -9.52
N ARG A 76 6.01 -3.37 -8.68
CA ARG A 76 7.45 -3.63 -8.87
C ARG A 76 7.78 -4.38 -10.15
N HIS A 77 6.88 -5.26 -10.60
CA HIS A 77 7.10 -6.10 -11.77
C HIS A 77 6.34 -5.60 -13.00
N ALA A 78 5.81 -4.37 -12.95
CA ALA A 78 4.96 -3.79 -13.99
C ALA A 78 3.82 -4.74 -14.45
N ARG A 79 3.25 -5.48 -13.50
CA ARG A 79 2.16 -6.44 -13.75
C ARG A 79 0.81 -5.74 -13.59
N VAL A 80 -0.21 -6.34 -14.22
CA VAL A 80 -1.61 -5.93 -14.02
C VAL A 80 -1.97 -6.02 -12.55
N VAL A 81 -2.40 -4.89 -11.98
CA VAL A 81 -2.91 -4.81 -10.62
C VAL A 81 -4.38 -5.22 -10.64
N ASN A 82 -4.69 -6.37 -10.02
CA ASN A 82 -6.07 -6.76 -9.75
C ASN A 82 -6.49 -6.27 -8.36
N ASP A 83 -6.58 -4.95 -8.20
CA ASP A 83 -6.96 -4.31 -6.95
C ASP A 83 -8.24 -3.47 -7.16
N PRO A 84 -9.33 -3.74 -6.43
CA PRO A 84 -10.58 -3.00 -6.60
C PRO A 84 -10.43 -1.50 -6.31
N ARG A 85 -9.39 -1.08 -5.58
CA ARG A 85 -9.09 0.32 -5.24
C ARG A 85 -8.58 1.14 -6.42
N VAL A 86 -8.21 0.50 -7.53
CA VAL A 86 -7.85 1.17 -8.81
C VAL A 86 -8.80 0.81 -9.96
N GLY A 87 -9.85 0.03 -9.67
CA GLY A 87 -10.84 -0.38 -10.66
C GLY A 87 -12.04 0.58 -10.75
N PRO A 88 -13.03 0.28 -11.61
CA PRO A 88 -14.25 1.07 -11.75
C PRO A 88 -15.08 1.19 -10.46
N SER A 89 -14.85 0.30 -9.49
CA SER A 89 -15.49 0.29 -8.18
C SER A 89 -14.70 1.04 -7.10
N ALA A 90 -13.59 1.70 -7.45
CA ALA A 90 -12.79 2.43 -6.50
C ALA A 90 -13.63 3.47 -5.75
N THR A 91 -13.47 3.55 -4.44
CA THR A 91 -14.16 4.55 -3.60
C THR A 91 -13.80 5.98 -4.01
N HIS A 92 -12.59 6.17 -4.53
CA HIS A 92 -12.08 7.47 -4.96
C HIS A 92 -11.71 7.42 -6.45
N ASP A 93 -12.32 8.31 -7.24
CA ASP A 93 -12.16 8.38 -8.70
C ASP A 93 -10.74 8.80 -9.15
N TRP A 94 -9.97 9.42 -8.26
CA TRP A 94 -8.61 9.86 -8.52
C TRP A 94 -7.53 8.77 -8.28
N LEU A 95 -7.89 7.66 -7.62
CA LEU A 95 -6.92 6.60 -7.32
C LEU A 95 -6.31 5.92 -8.55
N PRO A 96 -7.06 5.63 -9.63
CA PRO A 96 -6.46 5.14 -10.87
C PRO A 96 -5.38 6.07 -11.41
N GLY A 97 -5.61 7.39 -11.37
CA GLY A 97 -4.61 8.39 -11.79
C GLY A 97 -3.39 8.46 -10.87
N VAL A 98 -3.53 8.16 -9.57
CA VAL A 98 -2.37 8.00 -8.66
C VAL A 98 -1.57 6.76 -9.03
N HIS A 99 -2.24 5.62 -9.25
CA HIS A 99 -1.58 4.39 -9.66
C HIS A 99 -0.76 4.57 -10.94
N GLU A 100 -1.33 5.23 -11.96
CA GLU A 100 -0.63 5.55 -13.21
C GLU A 100 0.62 6.40 -12.97
N ARG A 101 0.54 7.42 -12.10
CA ARG A 101 1.70 8.26 -11.75
C ARG A 101 2.80 7.48 -11.03
N GLN A 102 2.43 6.54 -10.15
CA GLN A 102 3.40 5.66 -9.48
C GLN A 102 4.13 4.78 -10.51
N LEU A 103 3.41 4.17 -11.45
CA LEU A 103 4.01 3.38 -12.54
C LEU A 103 4.99 4.22 -13.39
N GLN A 104 4.57 5.42 -13.80
CA GLN A 104 5.41 6.32 -14.60
C GLN A 104 6.68 6.73 -13.87
N ASN A 105 6.59 7.05 -12.57
CA ASN A 105 7.75 7.45 -11.77
C ASN A 105 8.74 6.29 -11.60
N LEU A 106 8.24 5.09 -11.31
CA LEU A 106 9.08 3.90 -11.15
C LEU A 106 9.77 3.51 -12.46
N ALA A 107 9.05 3.51 -13.58
CA ALA A 107 9.64 3.23 -14.90
C ALA A 107 10.74 4.24 -15.27
N ARG A 108 10.55 5.52 -14.92
CA ARG A 108 11.57 6.56 -15.11
C ARG A 108 12.83 6.27 -14.28
N ARG A 109 12.68 5.91 -13.00
CA ARG A 109 13.80 5.57 -12.11
C ARG A 109 14.57 4.35 -12.60
N GLU A 110 13.89 3.31 -13.08
CA GLU A 110 14.53 2.14 -13.67
C GLU A 110 15.35 2.49 -14.92
N HIS A 111 14.82 3.37 -15.78
CA HIS A 111 15.54 3.87 -16.94
C HIS A 111 16.79 4.67 -16.55
N GLU A 112 16.67 5.59 -15.57
CA GLU A 112 17.79 6.36 -15.04
C GLU A 112 18.88 5.46 -14.43
N ALA A 113 18.50 4.43 -13.66
CA ALA A 113 19.44 3.48 -13.06
C ALA A 113 20.15 2.58 -14.07
N THR A 114 19.55 2.30 -15.23
CA THR A 114 20.15 1.46 -16.29
C THR A 114 21.02 2.24 -17.27
N HIS A 115 20.88 3.56 -17.32
CA HIS A 115 21.60 4.44 -18.25
C HIS A 115 22.54 5.46 -17.57
N GLY A 116 22.66 5.39 -16.23
CA GLY A 116 23.51 6.25 -15.39
C GLY A 116 24.86 5.66 -15.05
#